data_AF-A0A2T5C458-F1
#
_entry.id   AF-A0A2T5C458-F1
#
_cell.length_a   1.000
_cell.length_b   1.000
_cell.length_c   1.000
_cell.angle_alpha   90.00
_cell.angle_beta   90.00
_cell.angle_gamma   90.00
#
_symmetry.space_group_name_H-M   'P 1'
#
loop_
_entity.id
_entity.type
_entity.pdbx_description
1 polymer ?
#
loop_
_entity_poly.entity_id
_entity_poly.type
_entity_poly.pdbx_seq_one_letter_code
_entity_poly.pdbx_strand_id
1 'polypeptide(L)' 'MKQRITYLLALLFMTIPAMSQTPDMYPPTVPEPVEFTTLNVILYLVIPVLLVIFLIYYRRMKRRK' A
#
# COMPACT_ATOMS: atom_id res chain seq x y z
N MET A 1 -2.40 2.40 -35.56
CA MET A 1 -1.87 2.31 -34.17
C MET A 1 -2.81 2.96 -33.16
N LYS A 2 -3.26 4.21 -33.36
CA LYS A 2 -4.18 4.92 -32.45
C LYS A 2 -5.44 4.11 -32.09
N GLN A 3 -6.13 3.54 -33.09
CA GLN A 3 -7.34 2.73 -32.86
C GLN A 3 -7.08 1.49 -31.98
N ARG A 4 -5.96 0.79 -32.18
CA ARG A 4 -5.59 -0.38 -31.37
C ARG A 4 -5.36 0.00 -29.90
N ILE A 5 -4.74 1.16 -29.66
CA ILE A 5 -4.54 1.70 -28.31
C ILE A 5 -5.88 2.08 -27.68
N THR A 6 -6.79 2.72 -28.44
CA THR A 6 -8.13 3.05 -27.97
C THR A 6 -8.93 1.80 -27.56
N TYR A 7 -8.86 0.72 -28.34
CA TYR A 7 -9.53 -0.54 -28.01
C TYR A 7 -8.93 -1.20 -26.76
N LEU A 8 -7.61 -1.19 -26.61
CA LEU A 8 -6.95 -1.70 -25.41
C LEU A 8 -7.32 -0.91 -24.16
N LEU A 9 -7.39 0.42 -24.27
CA LEU A 9 -7.83 1.27 -23.17
C LEU A 9 -9.30 1.01 -22.83
N ALA A 10 -10.18 0.92 -23.82
CA ALA A 10 -11.60 0.61 -23.60
C ALA A 10 -11.79 -0.75 -22.90
N LEU A 11 -11.04 -1.77 -23.30
CA LEU A 11 -11.05 -3.08 -22.67
C LEU A 11 -10.59 -2.99 -21.20
N LEU A 12 -9.50 -2.27 -20.93
CA LEU A 12 -8.98 -2.06 -19.58
C LEU A 12 -9.98 -1.32 -18.68
N PHE A 13 -10.65 -0.30 -19.20
CA PHE A 13 -11.67 0.45 -18.44
C PHE A 13 -12.92 -0.40 -18.14
N MET A 14 -13.26 -1.36 -19.00
CA MET A 14 -14.37 -2.28 -18.77
C MET A 14 -14.07 -3.34 -17.70
N THR A 15 -12.80 -3.68 -17.46
CA THR A 15 -12.45 -4.66 -16.41
C THR A 15 -12.36 -4.07 -15.01
N ILE A 16 -12.22 -2.74 -14.87
CA ILE A 16 -12.21 -2.04 -13.57
C ILE A 16 -13.43 -2.38 -12.71
N PRO A 17 -14.69 -2.28 -13.20
CA PRO A 17 -15.86 -2.61 -12.39
C PRO A 17 -15.87 -4.07 -11.90
N ALA A 18 -15.40 -5.02 -12.73
CA ALA A 18 -15.31 -6.44 -12.36
C ALA A 18 -14.22 -6.70 -11.30
N MET A 19 -13.14 -5.92 -11.30
CA MET A 19 -12.10 -5.95 -10.27
C MET A 19 -12.44 -5.10 -9.03
N SER A 20 -13.45 -4.24 -9.12
CA SER A 20 -13.95 -3.41 -8.02
C SER A 20 -15.15 -4.01 -7.28
N GLN A 21 -15.47 -5.29 -7.56
CA GLN A 21 -16.45 -6.02 -6.76
C GLN A 21 -16.11 -5.87 -5.27
N THR A 22 -17.15 -5.62 -4.50
CA THR A 22 -17.20 -5.16 -3.11
C THR A 22 -16.03 -5.62 -2.25
N PRO A 23 -15.47 -4.77 -1.35
CA PRO A 23 -14.41 -5.20 -0.48
C PRO A 23 -14.94 -6.32 0.43
N ASP A 24 -14.61 -7.58 0.10
CA ASP A 24 -14.56 -8.65 1.09
C ASP A 24 -13.56 -8.28 2.22
N MET A 25 -12.74 -7.25 2.00
CA MET A 25 -11.87 -6.59 2.96
C MET A 25 -12.55 -5.43 3.72
N TYR A 26 -13.88 -5.28 3.72
CA TYR A 26 -14.50 -4.38 4.68
C TYR A 26 -14.13 -4.90 6.07
N PRO A 27 -13.47 -4.09 6.91
CA PRO A 27 -13.12 -4.55 8.23
C PRO A 27 -14.41 -4.91 8.97
N PRO A 28 -14.40 -5.99 9.75
CA PRO A 28 -15.56 -6.32 10.57
C PRO A 28 -15.96 -5.10 11.39
N THR A 29 -17.27 -4.91 11.57
CA THR A 29 -17.82 -3.80 12.36
C THR A 29 -17.29 -3.78 13.79
N VAL A 30 -16.86 -4.96 14.27
CA VAL A 30 -16.08 -5.13 15.50
C VAL A 30 -14.63 -5.42 15.10
N PRO A 31 -13.68 -4.52 15.38
CA PRO A 31 -12.27 -4.73 15.05
C PRO A 31 -11.70 -5.89 15.87
N GLU A 32 -11.05 -6.84 15.19
CA GLU A 32 -10.31 -7.91 15.83
C GLU A 32 -8.90 -7.42 16.21
N PRO A 33 -8.36 -7.85 17.38
CA PRO A 33 -7.01 -7.50 17.76
C PRO A 33 -5.99 -8.12 16.80
N VAL A 34 -4.95 -7.37 16.46
CA VAL A 34 -3.84 -7.88 15.64
C VAL A 34 -3.09 -8.94 16.43
N GLU A 35 -2.92 -10.13 15.85
CA GLU A 35 -2.18 -11.21 16.47
C GLU A 35 -0.70 -10.84 16.69
N PHE A 36 -0.16 -11.19 17.86
CA PHE A 36 1.25 -10.99 18.19
C PHE A 36 2.14 -12.05 17.55
N THR A 37 2.28 -11.98 16.23
CA THR A 37 3.25 -12.79 15.48
C THR A 37 4.52 -11.99 15.21
N THR A 38 5.66 -12.69 15.03
CA THR A 38 6.93 -12.04 14.66
C THR A 38 6.79 -11.18 13.42
N LEU A 39 6.03 -11.64 12.42
CA LEU A 39 5.77 -10.90 11.19
C LEU A 39 5.00 -9.60 11.46
N ASN A 40 3.93 -9.66 12.25
CA ASN A 40 3.12 -8.48 12.58
C ASN A 40 3.92 -7.47 13.40
N VAL A 41 4.77 -7.92 14.33
CA VAL A 41 5.67 -7.03 15.08
C VAL A 41 6.64 -6.32 14.12
N ILE A 42 7.26 -7.06 13.19
CA ILE A 42 8.17 -6.45 12.21
C ILE A 42 7.42 -5.43 11.35
N LEU A 43 6.25 -5.80 10.83
CA LEU A 43 5.50 -5.00 9.88
C LEU A 43 4.91 -3.73 10.51
N TYR A 44 4.29 -3.86 11.69
CA TYR A 44 3.53 -2.77 12.31
C TYR A 44 4.32 -1.95 13.33
N LEU A 45 5.47 -2.44 13.80
CA LEU A 45 6.31 -1.71 14.77
C LEU A 45 7.69 -1.39 14.20
N VAL A 46 8.44 -2.40 13.75
CA VAL A 46 9.86 -2.23 13.39
C VAL A 46 10.02 -1.38 12.14
N ILE A 47 9.29 -1.68 11.06
CA ILE A 47 9.39 -0.94 9.80
C ILE A 47 9.07 0.55 9.98
N PRO A 48 7.93 0.96 10.61
CA PRO A 48 7.64 2.36 10.86
C PRO A 48 8.73 3.10 11.64
N VAL A 49 9.26 2.48 12.70
CA VAL A 49 10.33 3.07 13.52
C VAL A 49 11.61 3.25 12.72
N LEU A 50 12.01 2.24 11.94
CA LEU A 50 13.18 2.31 11.07
C LEU A 50 13.04 3.40 10.00
N LEU A 51 11.86 3.58 9.41
CA LEU A 51 11.59 4.64 8.44
C LEU A 51 11.77 6.03 9.07
N VAL A 52 11.29 6.23 10.29
CA VAL A 52 11.47 7.50 11.02
C VAL A 52 12.94 7.75 11.33
N ILE A 53 13.66 6.74 11.84
CA ILE A 53 15.10 6.83 12.12
C ILE A 53 15.87 7.16 10.84
N PHE A 54 15.59 6.45 9.75
CA PHE A 54 16.21 6.68 8.45
C PHE A 54 15.95 8.09 7.95
N LEU A 55 14.71 8.58 8.04
CA LEU A 55 14.35 9.93 7.63
C LEU A 55 15.14 10.98 8.43
N ILE A 56 15.21 10.82 9.76
CA ILE A 56 15.97 11.72 10.63
C ILE A 56 17.46 11.69 10.27
N TYR A 57 18.03 10.50 10.10
CA TYR A 57 19.41 10.31 9.68
C TYR A 57 19.71 11.00 8.35
N TYR A 58 18.89 10.76 7.33
CA TYR A 58 19.00 11.37 6.01
C TYR A 58 18.96 12.90 6.09
N ARG A 59 18.00 13.46 6.84
CA ARG A 59 17.87 14.92 7.01
C ARG A 59 19.08 15.52 7.73
N ARG A 60 19.64 14.81 8.72
CA ARG A 60 20.84 15.27 9.44
C ARG A 60 22.08 15.22 8.55
N MET A 61 22.24 14.17 7.75
CA MET A 61 23.35 14.06 6.79
C MET A 61 23.31 15.19 5.76
N LYS A 62 22.13 15.52 5.22
CA LYS A 62 21.96 16.60 4.24
C LYS A 62 22.27 18.00 4.79
N ARG A 63 22.14 18.23 6.09
CA ARG A 63 22.49 19.51 6.75
C ARG A 63 23.98 19.64 7.09
N ARG A 64 24.74 18.55 7.02
CA ARG A 64 26.20 18.52 7.27
C ARG A 64 27.03 18.60 5.99
N LYS A 65 26.41 18.44 4.82
CA LYS A 65 26.94 18.86 3.52
C LYS A 65 26.47 20.28 3.26
#